data_AF-A0A924YW60-F1
#
_entry.id   AF-A0A924YW60-F1
#
_cell.length_a   1.000
_cell.length_b   1.000
_cell.length_c   1.000
_cell.angle_alpha   90.00
_cell.angle_beta   90.00
_cell.angle_gamma   90.00
#
_symmetry.space_group_name_H-M   'P 1'
#
loop_
_entity.id
_entity.type
_entity.pdbx_description
1 polymer ?
#
loop_
_entity_poly.entity_id
_entity_poly.type
_entity_poly.pdbx_seq_one_letter_code
_entity_poly.pdbx_strand_id
1 'polypeptide(L)' 'MGLSLPPKAEYDAFHIAIAAVHGIDYLLTWNCRHIANVKLRPRIEAICRALGFEPPLICTPAELMED' A
#
# COMPACT_ATOMS: atom_id res chain seq x y z
N MET A 1 -6.92 8.28 16.10
CA MET A 1 -5.65 7.54 16.19
C MET A 1 -4.98 7.63 14.82
N GLY A 2 -4.24 8.70 14.56
CA GLY A 2 -3.63 8.95 13.24
C GLY A 2 -2.26 8.29 13.14
N LEU A 3 -1.98 7.60 12.03
CA LEU A 3 -0.63 7.14 11.75
C LEU A 3 0.25 8.37 11.49
N SER A 4 1.16 8.67 12.40
CA SER A 4 2.22 9.66 12.18
C SER A 4 3.19 9.07 11.16
N LEU A 5 2.92 9.30 9.88
CA LEU A 5 3.78 8.92 8.77
C LEU A 5 4.80 10.04 8.54
N PRO A 6 6.08 9.72 8.25
CA PRO A 6 7.04 10.74 7.82
C PRO A 6 6.52 11.44 6.55
N PRO A 7 6.84 12.72 6.29
CA PRO A 7 6.22 13.51 5.21
C PRO A 7 6.38 12.92 3.80
N LYS A 8 7.37 12.04 3.57
CA LYS A 8 7.50 11.28 2.31
C LYS A 8 6.55 10.09 2.20
N ALA A 9 6.06 9.57 3.32
CA ALA A 9 5.14 8.42 3.39
C ALA A 9 3.65 8.84 3.43
N GLU A 10 3.35 10.14 3.51
CA GLU A 10 1.99 10.67 3.33
C GLU A 10 1.46 10.37 1.93
N TYR A 11 2.25 10.72 0.90
CA TYR A 11 1.89 10.42 -0.49
C TYR A 11 1.72 8.92 -0.73
N ASP A 12 2.58 8.10 -0.12
CA ASP A 12 2.52 6.64 -0.20
C ASP A 12 1.21 6.08 0.39
N ALA A 13 0.80 6.59 1.56
CA ALA A 13 -0.47 6.21 2.17
C ALA A 13 -1.67 6.68 1.35
N PHE A 14 -1.56 7.82 0.68
CA PHE A 14 -2.61 8.33 -0.22
C PHE A 14 -2.83 7.42 -1.43
N HIS A 15 -1.74 6.95 -2.07
CA HIS A 15 -1.85 6.00 -3.18
C HIS A 15 -2.51 4.68 -2.76
N ILE A 16 -2.17 4.18 -1.58
CA ILE A 16 -2.77 2.94 -1.06
C ILE A 16 -4.23 3.15 -0.70
N ALA A 17 -4.57 4.28 -0.07
CA ALA A 17 -5.96 4.61 0.25
C ALA A 17 -6.81 4.73 -1.01
N ILE A 18 -6.32 5.42 -2.05
CA ILE A 18 -7.01 5.52 -3.34
C ILE A 18 -7.19 4.13 -3.94
N ALA A 19 -6.13 3.31 -4.02
CA ALA A 19 -6.22 1.97 -4.58
C ALA A 19 -7.22 1.08 -3.81
N ALA A 20 -7.21 1.11 -2.48
CA ALA A 20 -8.14 0.35 -1.65
C ALA A 20 -9.60 0.83 -1.80
N VAL A 21 -9.83 2.15 -1.85
CA VAL A 21 -11.17 2.73 -2.03
C VAL A 21 -11.75 2.40 -3.40
N HIS A 22 -10.91 2.36 -4.43
CA HIS A 22 -11.33 2.03 -5.80
C HIS A 22 -11.34 0.52 -6.10
N GLY A 23 -10.98 -0.33 -5.13
CA GLY A 23 -10.95 -1.79 -5.33
C GLY A 23 -9.89 -2.23 -6.34
N ILE A 24 -8.77 -1.52 -6.42
CA ILE A 24 -7.65 -1.89 -7.29
C ILE A 24 -6.93 -3.09 -6.68
N ASP A 25 -6.82 -4.18 -7.44
CA ASP A 25 -6.17 -5.40 -6.96
C ASP A 25 -4.64 -5.27 -6.84
N TYR A 26 -4.00 -4.46 -7.71
CA TYR A 26 -2.54 -4.33 -7.78
C TYR A 26 -2.10 -2.87 -7.77
N LEU A 27 -1.24 -2.52 -6.81
CA LEU A 27 -0.57 -1.23 -6.75
C LEU A 27 0.90 -1.40 -7.12
N LEU A 28 1.22 -1.13 -8.38
CA LEU A 28 2.59 -1.20 -8.88
C LEU A 28 3.43 -0.02 -8.40
N THR A 29 4.58 -0.31 -7.81
CA THR A 29 5.51 0.72 -7.35
C THR A 29 6.96 0.32 -7.59
N TRP A 30 7.76 1.27 -8.08
CA TRP A 30 9.23 1.15 -8.09
C TRP A 30 9.85 1.57 -6.75
N ASN A 31 9.05 2.06 -5.81
CA ASN A 31 9.52 2.56 -4.52
C ASN A 31 9.51 1.44 -3.46
N CYS A 32 10.48 0.51 -3.58
CA CYS A 32 10.63 -0.61 -2.65
C CYS A 32 11.03 -0.19 -1.23
N ARG A 33 11.50 1.06 -1.07
CA ARG A 33 12.07 1.58 0.17
C ARG A 33 11.02 2.24 1.07
N HIS A 34 9.88 2.64 0.51
CA HIS A 34 8.82 3.34 1.24
C HIS A 34 7.47 2.61 1.23
N ILE A 35 6.96 2.20 0.06
CA ILE A 35 5.65 1.55 -0.07
C ILE A 35 5.80 0.02 0.09
N ALA A 36 6.82 -0.58 -0.51
CA ALA A 36 7.06 -2.03 -0.41
C ALA A 36 7.80 -2.44 0.87
N ASN A 37 7.83 -1.58 1.91
CA ASN A 37 8.39 -1.99 3.18
C ASN A 37 7.46 -3.07 3.79
N VAL A 38 7.85 -4.32 3.62
CA VAL A 38 7.13 -5.52 4.07
C VAL A 38 6.69 -5.44 5.53
N LYS A 39 7.38 -4.65 6.37
CA LYS A 39 7.01 -4.41 7.77
C LYS A 39 5.78 -3.53 7.95
N LEU A 40 5.49 -2.62 7.02
CA LEU A 40 4.34 -1.71 7.05
C LEU A 40 3.10 -2.31 6.37
N ARG A 41 3.32 -3.19 5.39
CA ARG A 41 2.28 -3.92 4.66
C ARG A 41 1.18 -4.52 5.55
N PRO A 42 1.48 -5.37 6.55
CA PRO A 42 0.44 -5.97 7.39
C PRO A 42 -0.31 -4.93 8.24
N ARG A 43 0.35 -3.82 8.59
CA ARG A 43 -0.30 -2.73 9.33
C ARG A 43 -1.28 -1.95 8.46
N ILE A 44 -0.91 -1.70 7.20
CA ILE A 44 -1.77 -1.02 6.23
C ILE A 44 -2.96 -1.92 5.87
N GLU A 45 -2.72 -3.20 5.62
CA GLU A 45 -3.78 -4.19 5.36
C GLU A 45 -4.77 -4.27 6.53
N ALA A 46 -4.28 -4.32 7.77
CA ALA A 46 -5.13 -4.32 8.96
C ALA A 46 -5.99 -3.06 9.06
N ILE A 47 -5.47 -1.90 8.67
CA ILE A 47 -6.22 -0.63 8.69
C ILE A 47 -7.27 -0.61 7.56
N CYS A 48 -6.90 -0.98 6.34
CA CYS A 48 -7.85 -1.08 5.22
C CYS A 48 -9.00 -2.02 5.58
N ARG A 49 -8.70 -3.21 6.11
CA ARG A 49 -9.71 -4.19 6.53
C ARG A 49 -10.55 -3.69 7.71
N ALA A 50 -9.95 -3.02 8.69
CA ALA A 50 -10.69 -2.42 9.80
C ALA A 50 -11.66 -1.31 9.33
N LEU A 51 -11.36 -0.68 8.18
CA LEU A 51 -12.21 0.32 7.54
C LEU A 51 -13.18 -0.29 6.50
N GLY A 52 -13.16 -1.60 6.29
CA GLY A 52 -14.04 -2.30 5.34
C GLY A 52 -13.57 -2.28 3.88
N PHE A 53 -12.31 -1.92 3.63
CA PHE A 53 -11.71 -1.94 2.29
C PHE A 53 -10.76 -3.13 2.13
N GLU A 54 -10.72 -3.72 0.94
CA GLU A 54 -9.68 -4.71 0.64
C GLU A 54 -8.39 -3.98 0.23
N PRO A 55 -7.26 -4.25 0.89
CA PRO A 55 -5.98 -3.64 0.54
C PRO A 55 -5.46 -4.13 -0.82
N PRO A 56 -4.83 -3.25 -1.62
CA PRO A 56 -4.21 -3.63 -2.89
C PRO A 56 -2.95 -4.47 -2.66
N LEU A 57 -2.64 -5.38 -3.60
CA LEU A 57 -1.35 -6.05 -3.65
C LEU A 57 -0.28 -5.09 -4.14
N ILE A 58 0.59 -4.67 -3.23
CA ILE A 58 1.70 -3.75 -3.54
C ILE A 58 2.89 -4.54 -4.08
N CYS A 59 3.10 -4.56 -5.38
CA CYS A 59 4.23 -5.26 -5.98
C CYS A 59 5.09 -4.33 -6.84
N THR A 60 6.33 -4.73 -7.05
CA THR A 60 7.15 -4.17 -8.10
C THR A 60 6.71 -4.77 -9.45
N PRO A 61 6.91 -4.04 -10.54
CA PRO A 61 6.74 -4.58 -11.90
C PRO A 61 7.60 -5.82 -12.16
N ALA A 62 8.79 -5.93 -11.57
CA ALA A 62 9.60 -7.14 -11.68
C ALA A 62 8.90 -8.33 -11.02
N GLU A 63 8.35 -8.15 -9.81
CA GLU A 63 7.54 -9.17 -9.11
C GLU A 63 6.24 -9.52 -9.84
N LEU A 64 5.69 -8.62 -10.68
CA LEU A 64 4.50 -8.90 -11.49
C LEU A 64 4.84 -9.59 -12.82
N MET A 65 6.03 -9.33 -13.38
CA MET A 65 6.48 -9.89 -14.65
C MET A 65 7.21 -11.24 -14.51
N GLU A 66 7.65 -11.60 -13.30
CA GLU A 66 8.01 -12.98 -12.95
C GLU A 66 6.74 -13.82 -12.78
N ASP A 67 6.08 -14.11 -13.90
CA ASP A 67 5.04 -15.14 -14.06
C ASP A 67 5.60 -16.27 -14.95
#